data_AF-A0A6A6F1A0-F1
#
_entry.id   AF-A0A6A6F1A0-F1
#
_cell.length_a   1.000
_cell.length_b   1.000
_cell.length_c   1.000
_cell.angle_alpha   90.00
_cell.angle_beta   90.00
_cell.angle_gamma   90.00
#
_symmetry.space_group_name_H-M   'P 1'
#
loop_
_entity.id
_entity.type
_entity.pdbx_description
1 polymer ?
#
loop_
_entity_poly.entity_id
_entity_poly.type
_entity_poly.pdbx_seq_one_letter_code
_entity_poly.pdbx_strand_id
1 'polypeptide(L)'
;MVWYHYLRDGKSRDGLRVWLSKENGCLGELVKAANEAVGTNLAFEEVFECDVGKEFYGFKSWDEFFVRRFREGLRPVCQEKDVIVTACESMPLSLVRNVKLQDEFWMKGSVYSLVDMFDDRKLAMEFEGGTVYQGFLSQYSYHRWHAPVDGIVRHCYRIDGTYFAVPRFAEEYCLVETGHLEVERCMASMSCLSSRAVIVIDADDPAIGTVAFIAVGLHEVSTTELTIKKGQRVKRGQEMGMFHYGGSTHCLVFQRDTLVDGFPMDTKVNVPVNGPLARIQSQSVA
;
A
#
# COMPACT_ATOMS: atom_id res chain seq x y z
N MET A 1 -14.61 -12.83 -21.25
CA MET A 1 -13.81 -11.62 -21.02
C MET A 1 -13.31 -11.70 -19.59
N VAL A 2 -12.00 -11.66 -19.35
CA VAL A 2 -11.45 -11.68 -17.99
C VAL A 2 -11.82 -10.37 -17.31
N TRP A 3 -12.23 -10.40 -16.04
CA TRP A 3 -12.78 -9.24 -15.31
C TRP A 3 -11.87 -8.01 -15.36
N TYR A 4 -10.55 -8.21 -15.23
CA TYR A 4 -9.55 -7.16 -15.40
C TYR A 4 -9.66 -6.40 -16.74
N HIS A 5 -9.84 -7.11 -17.86
CA HIS A 5 -10.00 -6.48 -19.17
C HIS A 5 -11.31 -5.68 -19.28
N TYR A 6 -12.36 -6.17 -18.63
CA TYR A 6 -13.64 -5.47 -18.59
C TYR A 6 -13.53 -4.12 -17.87
N LEU A 7 -12.85 -4.06 -16.71
CA LEU A 7 -12.71 -2.82 -15.93
C LEU A 7 -11.87 -1.73 -16.62
N ARG A 8 -11.03 -2.12 -17.58
CA ARG A 8 -10.28 -1.20 -18.45
C ARG A 8 -11.04 -0.80 -19.71
N ASP A 9 -12.11 -1.51 -20.04
CA ASP A 9 -12.97 -1.21 -21.18
C ASP A 9 -13.96 -0.10 -20.83
N GLY A 10 -14.30 0.74 -21.82
CA GLY A 10 -15.25 1.84 -21.65
C GLY A 10 -16.65 1.40 -21.22
N LYS A 11 -17.04 0.14 -21.45
CA LYS A 11 -18.30 -0.44 -20.97
C LYS A 11 -18.38 -0.50 -19.46
N SER A 12 -17.26 -0.58 -18.74
CA SER A 12 -17.25 -0.57 -17.27
C SER A 12 -17.63 0.79 -16.67
N ARG A 13 -17.67 1.85 -17.49
CA ARG A 13 -17.96 3.22 -17.05
C ARG A 13 -19.33 3.34 -16.38
N ASP A 14 -20.29 2.49 -16.74
CA ASP A 14 -21.61 2.46 -16.08
C ASP A 14 -21.51 2.17 -14.57
N GLY A 15 -20.49 1.43 -14.13
CA GLY A 15 -20.22 1.19 -12.71
C GLY A 15 -19.89 2.47 -11.92
N LEU A 16 -19.41 3.51 -12.61
CA LEU A 16 -19.12 4.81 -11.99
C LEU A 16 -20.38 5.54 -11.53
N ARG A 17 -21.56 5.24 -12.09
CA ARG A 17 -22.84 5.81 -11.63
C ARG A 17 -23.06 5.57 -10.15
N VAL A 18 -22.67 4.39 -9.66
CA VAL A 18 -22.73 4.07 -8.23
C VAL A 18 -21.67 4.87 -7.49
N TRP A 19 -20.39 4.73 -7.86
CA TRP A 19 -19.29 5.32 -7.08
C TRP A 19 -19.29 6.85 -7.03
N LEU A 20 -19.78 7.51 -8.06
CA LEU A 20 -19.83 8.97 -8.18
C LEU A 20 -21.22 9.55 -7.86
N SER A 21 -22.18 8.72 -7.45
CA SER A 21 -23.48 9.21 -6.98
C SER A 21 -23.33 9.93 -5.63
N LYS A 22 -24.08 11.02 -5.47
CA LYS A 22 -24.21 11.72 -4.18
C LYS A 22 -25.17 11.00 -3.22
N GLU A 23 -25.95 10.04 -3.70
CA GLU A 23 -27.06 9.45 -2.95
C GLU A 23 -26.67 8.21 -2.13
N ASN A 24 -25.59 7.51 -2.48
CA ASN A 24 -25.21 6.24 -1.84
C ASN A 24 -23.99 6.32 -0.92
N GLY A 25 -23.41 7.51 -0.75
CA GLY A 25 -22.30 7.76 0.16
C GLY A 25 -20.90 7.35 -0.34
N CYS A 26 -20.75 6.59 -1.43
CA CYS A 26 -19.42 6.15 -1.91
C CYS A 26 -18.49 7.32 -2.22
N LEU A 27 -19.00 8.35 -2.90
CA LEU A 27 -18.25 9.57 -3.20
C LEU A 27 -17.82 10.30 -1.91
N GLY A 28 -18.70 10.31 -0.91
CA GLY A 28 -18.45 10.92 0.39
C GLY A 28 -17.34 10.20 1.15
N GLU A 29 -17.39 8.88 1.25
CA GLU A 29 -16.34 8.07 1.91
C GLU A 29 -14.99 8.19 1.21
N LEU A 30 -14.98 8.26 -0.12
CA LEU A 30 -13.78 8.45 -0.92
C LEU A 30 -13.11 9.81 -0.62
N VAL A 31 -13.89 10.89 -0.62
CA VAL A 31 -13.41 12.23 -0.32
C VAL A 31 -12.99 12.36 1.15
N LYS A 32 -13.77 11.75 2.06
CA LYS A 32 -13.47 11.70 3.50
C LYS A 32 -12.14 11.02 3.77
N ALA A 33 -11.89 9.83 3.21
CA ALA A 33 -10.65 9.09 3.39
C ALA A 33 -9.41 9.89 2.95
N ALA A 34 -9.52 10.70 1.90
CA ALA A 34 -8.45 11.58 1.45
C ALA A 34 -8.30 12.84 2.31
N ASN A 35 -9.40 13.43 2.77
CA ASN A 35 -9.39 14.66 3.56
C ASN A 35 -8.89 14.42 4.99
N GLU A 36 -9.35 13.36 5.65
CA GLU A 36 -8.97 13.02 7.03
C GLU A 36 -7.46 12.75 7.17
N ALA A 37 -6.83 12.18 6.14
CA ALA A 37 -5.39 11.89 6.12
C ALA A 37 -4.50 13.14 6.22
N VAL A 38 -5.00 14.31 5.81
CA VAL A 38 -4.24 15.57 5.79
C VAL A 38 -4.98 16.75 6.45
N GLY A 39 -6.12 16.50 7.10
CA GLY A 39 -6.91 17.51 7.80
C GLY A 39 -7.54 18.58 6.90
N THR A 40 -7.94 18.22 5.67
CA THR A 40 -8.59 19.14 4.72
C THR A 40 -10.10 18.91 4.65
N ASN A 41 -10.82 19.75 3.90
CA ASN A 41 -12.26 19.58 3.62
C ASN A 41 -12.57 19.98 2.17
N LEU A 42 -11.87 19.35 1.24
CA LEU A 42 -11.96 19.61 -0.19
C LEU A 42 -13.02 18.73 -0.85
N ALA A 43 -13.68 19.22 -1.91
CA ALA A 43 -14.57 18.45 -2.76
C ALA A 43 -13.80 17.46 -3.65
N PHE A 44 -14.50 16.49 -4.24
CA PHE A 44 -13.89 15.44 -5.08
C PHE A 44 -13.01 16.01 -6.20
N GLU A 45 -13.53 17.01 -6.91
CA GLU A 45 -12.85 17.70 -8.01
C GLU A 45 -11.68 18.57 -7.58
N GLU A 46 -11.59 18.92 -6.30
CA GLU A 46 -10.45 19.63 -5.71
C GLU A 46 -9.37 18.65 -5.26
N VAL A 47 -9.76 17.44 -4.83
CA VAL A 47 -8.85 16.39 -4.36
C VAL A 47 -8.19 15.64 -5.52
N PHE A 48 -8.95 15.25 -6.55
CA PHE A 48 -8.46 14.37 -7.61
C PHE A 48 -8.36 15.08 -8.96
N GLU A 49 -7.39 14.66 -9.77
CA GLU A 49 -7.27 15.07 -11.17
C GLU A 49 -8.46 14.55 -11.97
N CYS A 50 -9.33 15.47 -12.39
CA CYS A 50 -10.54 15.12 -13.12
C CYS A 50 -11.09 16.31 -13.93
N ASP A 51 -12.02 16.05 -14.84
CA ASP A 51 -12.68 17.02 -15.72
C ASP A 51 -14.16 17.19 -15.35
N VAL A 52 -14.44 18.23 -14.54
CA VAL A 52 -15.79 18.54 -14.03
C VAL A 52 -16.81 18.80 -15.15
N GLY A 53 -16.36 19.18 -16.35
CA GLY A 53 -17.24 19.44 -17.49
C GLY A 53 -17.71 18.18 -18.21
N LYS A 54 -17.22 17.00 -17.85
CA LYS A 54 -17.53 15.73 -18.52
C LYS A 54 -18.31 14.77 -17.61
N GLU A 55 -19.09 13.91 -18.24
CA GLU A 55 -19.74 12.80 -17.55
C GLU A 55 -18.69 11.98 -16.79
N PHE A 56 -19.02 11.58 -15.55
CA PHE A 56 -18.13 10.86 -14.65
C PHE A 56 -16.76 11.53 -14.45
N TYR A 57 -16.74 12.86 -14.44
CA TYR A 57 -15.52 13.65 -14.31
C TYR A 57 -14.42 13.31 -15.35
N GLY A 58 -14.82 12.79 -16.52
CA GLY A 58 -13.91 12.47 -17.61
C GLY A 58 -13.23 11.10 -17.55
N PHE A 59 -13.44 10.29 -16.51
CA PHE A 59 -12.92 8.92 -16.43
C PHE A 59 -13.54 8.03 -17.52
N LYS A 60 -12.70 7.33 -18.30
CA LYS A 60 -13.13 6.54 -19.45
C LYS A 60 -13.52 5.11 -19.08
N SER A 61 -13.03 4.59 -17.96
CA SER A 61 -13.35 3.27 -17.45
C SER A 61 -13.39 3.27 -15.92
N TRP A 62 -13.88 2.18 -15.34
CA TRP A 62 -13.88 2.00 -13.89
C TRP A 62 -12.45 1.94 -13.31
N ASP A 63 -11.55 1.23 -14.01
CA ASP A 63 -10.13 1.14 -13.62
C ASP A 63 -9.45 2.50 -13.58
N GLU A 64 -9.68 3.38 -14.58
CA GLU A 64 -9.08 4.73 -14.61
C GLU A 64 -9.49 5.58 -13.39
N PHE A 65 -10.75 5.46 -12.95
CA PHE A 65 -11.23 6.08 -11.72
C PHE A 65 -10.62 5.46 -10.46
N PHE A 66 -10.43 4.14 -10.43
CA PHE A 66 -9.84 3.47 -9.27
C PHE A 66 -8.38 3.89 -9.06
N VAL A 67 -7.61 3.96 -10.14
CA VAL A 67 -6.22 4.44 -10.15
C VAL A 67 -6.12 5.97 -10.34
N ARG A 68 -7.16 6.72 -9.97
CA ARG A 68 -7.17 8.19 -10.02
C ARG A 68 -5.93 8.82 -9.35
N ARG A 69 -5.57 10.01 -9.80
CA ARG A 69 -4.44 10.80 -9.28
C ARG A 69 -4.95 11.89 -8.34
N PHE A 70 -4.21 12.18 -7.28
CA PHE A 70 -4.42 13.42 -6.53
C PHE A 70 -4.01 14.61 -7.39
N ARG A 71 -4.66 15.76 -7.20
CA ARG A 71 -4.15 17.01 -7.78
C ARG A 71 -2.76 17.33 -7.24
N GLU A 72 -1.96 17.95 -8.09
CA GLU A 72 -0.62 18.40 -7.74
C GLU A 72 -0.63 19.28 -6.47
N GLY A 73 0.35 19.04 -5.58
CA GLY A 73 0.50 19.80 -4.34
C GLY A 73 -0.28 19.27 -3.13
N LEU A 74 -1.24 18.35 -3.29
CA LEU A 74 -2.03 17.83 -2.16
C LEU A 74 -1.35 16.75 -1.31
N ARG A 75 -0.30 16.12 -1.86
CA ARG A 75 0.53 15.11 -1.16
C ARG A 75 2.01 15.47 -1.30
N PRO A 76 2.44 16.61 -0.73
CA PRO A 76 3.83 17.03 -0.82
C PRO A 76 4.73 16.00 -0.14
N VAL A 77 5.91 15.77 -0.73
CA VAL A 77 6.89 14.88 -0.12
C VAL A 77 7.43 15.52 1.14
N CYS A 78 7.37 14.81 2.27
CA CYS A 78 8.00 15.24 3.52
C CYS A 78 9.48 15.59 3.26
N GLN A 79 9.88 16.79 3.68
CA GLN A 79 11.25 17.30 3.48
C GLN A 79 12.13 17.13 4.71
N GLU A 80 11.61 16.52 5.77
CA GLU A 80 12.37 16.27 6.98
C GLU A 80 13.54 15.31 6.70
N LYS A 81 14.63 15.55 7.42
CA LYS A 81 15.80 14.66 7.44
C LYS A 81 15.49 13.41 8.23
N ASP A 82 16.21 12.34 7.92
CA ASP A 82 16.14 11.07 8.64
C ASP A 82 14.72 10.46 8.67
N VAL A 83 13.86 10.85 7.74
CA VAL A 83 12.47 10.36 7.60
C VAL A 83 12.36 9.46 6.38
N ILE A 84 11.76 8.30 6.61
CA ILE A 84 11.22 7.42 5.57
C ILE A 84 9.79 7.88 5.30
N VAL A 85 9.43 8.10 4.03
CA VAL A 85 8.07 8.53 3.71
C VAL A 85 7.15 7.34 3.45
N THR A 86 5.86 7.55 3.71
CA THR A 86 4.85 6.53 3.48
C THR A 86 4.72 6.25 1.99
N ALA A 87 4.86 4.97 1.61
CA ALA A 87 4.77 4.55 0.22
C ALA A 87 3.34 4.57 -0.34
N CYS A 88 2.31 4.43 0.52
CA CYS A 88 0.91 4.33 0.14
C CYS A 88 0.02 5.22 1.03
N GLU A 89 -1.16 5.60 0.54
CA GLU A 89 -2.20 6.24 1.35
C GLU A 89 -2.97 5.16 2.15
N SER A 90 -2.44 4.74 3.29
CA SER A 90 -2.87 3.51 3.97
C SER A 90 -3.03 3.68 5.47
N MET A 91 -3.98 2.95 6.06
CA MET A 91 -4.11 2.79 7.50
C MET A 91 -3.07 1.77 8.01
N PRO A 92 -2.31 2.08 9.07
CA PRO A 92 -1.40 1.12 9.69
C PRO A 92 -2.15 -0.12 10.18
N LEU A 93 -1.60 -1.30 9.90
CA LEU A 93 -2.22 -2.57 10.26
C LEU A 93 -1.34 -3.36 11.24
N SER A 94 -0.04 -3.44 10.98
CA SER A 94 0.85 -4.26 11.80
C SER A 94 2.29 -3.73 11.77
N LEU A 95 2.99 -3.90 12.88
CA LEU A 95 4.42 -3.63 13.00
C LEU A 95 5.08 -4.83 13.70
N VAL A 96 5.95 -5.53 12.99
CA VAL A 96 6.66 -6.70 13.52
C VAL A 96 8.16 -6.45 13.47
N ARG A 97 8.83 -6.61 14.61
CA ARG A 97 10.28 -6.52 14.73
C ARG A 97 10.90 -7.91 14.87
N ASN A 98 12.18 -8.02 14.55
CA ASN A 98 12.93 -9.28 14.57
C ASN A 98 12.23 -10.37 13.73
N VAL A 99 11.79 -10.00 12.51
CA VAL A 99 11.07 -10.91 11.61
C VAL A 99 11.94 -12.11 11.23
N LYS A 100 11.38 -13.32 11.20
CA LYS A 100 12.14 -14.54 10.88
C LYS A 100 12.16 -14.79 9.38
N LEU A 101 13.19 -15.50 8.89
CA LEU A 101 13.25 -15.93 7.51
C LEU A 101 12.09 -16.86 7.13
N GLN A 102 11.76 -17.79 8.02
CA GLN A 102 10.66 -18.72 7.90
C GLN A 102 9.98 -18.80 9.28
N ASP A 103 8.65 -18.74 9.32
CA ASP A 103 7.89 -18.84 10.57
C ASP A 103 6.69 -19.79 10.42
N GLU A 104 6.17 -20.30 11.54
CA GLU A 104 5.12 -21.30 11.54
C GLU A 104 3.75 -20.68 11.22
N PHE A 105 3.13 -21.10 10.10
CA PHE A 105 1.75 -20.76 9.77
C PHE A 105 0.78 -21.46 10.72
N TRP A 106 0.37 -20.81 11.81
CA TRP A 106 -0.71 -21.30 12.66
C TRP A 106 -2.02 -20.61 12.28
N MET A 107 -3.07 -21.42 12.10
CA MET A 107 -4.46 -21.05 11.74
C MET A 107 -5.10 -19.92 12.60
N LYS A 108 -4.44 -19.43 13.65
CA LYS A 108 -4.89 -18.39 14.57
C LYS A 108 -3.71 -17.53 15.10
N GLY A 109 -2.78 -17.12 14.22
CA GLY A 109 -1.56 -16.35 14.56
C GLY A 109 -0.90 -15.73 13.33
N SER A 110 -1.01 -14.42 13.09
CA SER A 110 -0.31 -13.76 11.97
C SER A 110 1.19 -13.70 12.21
N VAL A 111 1.96 -14.39 11.38
CA VAL A 111 3.42 -14.25 11.29
C VAL A 111 3.82 -14.08 9.84
N TYR A 112 4.85 -13.27 9.59
CA TYR A 112 5.41 -13.05 8.26
C TYR A 112 6.50 -14.09 7.99
N SER A 113 6.38 -14.83 6.90
CA SER A 113 7.45 -15.65 6.33
C SER A 113 8.13 -14.87 5.22
N LEU A 114 9.34 -14.36 5.47
CA LEU A 114 10.05 -13.56 4.47
C LEU A 114 10.30 -14.35 3.17
N VAL A 115 10.57 -15.65 3.27
CA VAL A 115 10.76 -16.49 2.08
C VAL A 115 9.52 -16.48 1.20
N ASP A 116 8.33 -16.55 1.79
CA ASP A 116 7.08 -16.59 1.02
C ASP A 116 6.68 -15.20 0.50
N MET A 117 6.95 -14.14 1.28
CA MET A 117 6.68 -12.76 0.87
C MET A 117 7.52 -12.37 -0.35
N PHE A 118 8.80 -12.75 -0.36
CA PHE A 118 9.73 -12.41 -1.43
C PHE A 118 9.73 -13.42 -2.58
N ASP A 119 9.35 -14.69 -2.36
CA ASP A 119 9.53 -15.78 -3.34
C ASP A 119 10.99 -15.87 -3.89
N ASP A 120 11.93 -15.39 -3.08
CA ASP A 120 13.37 -15.43 -3.31
C ASP A 120 14.06 -15.57 -1.96
N ARG A 121 14.45 -16.79 -1.60
CA ARG A 121 15.10 -17.09 -0.32
C ARG A 121 16.40 -16.31 -0.13
N LYS A 122 17.18 -16.07 -1.18
CA LYS A 122 18.47 -15.37 -1.07
C LYS A 122 18.25 -13.92 -0.72
N LEU A 123 17.32 -13.27 -1.40
CA LEU A 123 16.94 -11.90 -1.13
C LEU A 123 16.27 -11.76 0.25
N ALA A 124 15.39 -12.69 0.62
CA ALA A 124 14.72 -12.69 1.92
C ALA A 124 15.69 -12.73 3.11
N MET A 125 16.81 -13.47 2.99
CA MET A 125 17.84 -13.54 4.04
C MET A 125 18.47 -12.17 4.37
N GLU A 126 18.49 -11.22 3.42
CA GLU A 126 19.02 -9.88 3.65
C GLU A 126 18.18 -9.06 4.66
N PHE A 127 16.93 -9.49 4.90
CA PHE A 127 15.97 -8.82 5.78
C PHE A 127 15.66 -9.60 7.07
N GLU A 128 16.29 -10.76 7.29
CA GLU A 128 16.06 -11.56 8.49
C GLU A 128 16.49 -10.83 9.78
N GLY A 129 15.63 -10.85 10.79
CA GLY A 129 15.76 -10.10 12.04
C GLY A 129 15.44 -8.61 11.88
N GLY A 130 14.93 -8.21 10.71
CA GLY A 130 14.52 -6.86 10.39
C GLY A 130 13.19 -6.42 10.99
N THR A 131 12.65 -5.34 10.45
CA THR A 131 11.33 -4.79 10.81
C THR A 131 10.40 -4.80 9.61
N VAL A 132 9.15 -5.25 9.80
CA VAL A 132 8.07 -5.20 8.82
C VAL A 132 7.00 -4.24 9.31
N TYR A 133 6.72 -3.20 8.53
CA TYR A 133 5.53 -2.36 8.66
C TYR A 133 4.52 -2.76 7.59
N GLN A 134 3.26 -3.02 7.98
CA GLN A 134 2.17 -3.31 7.06
C GLN A 134 1.11 -2.21 7.14
N GLY A 135 0.67 -1.73 5.97
CA GLY A 135 -0.47 -0.82 5.82
C GLY A 135 -1.57 -1.44 4.96
N PHE A 136 -2.82 -1.12 5.26
CA PHE A 136 -4.00 -1.54 4.51
C PHE A 136 -4.60 -0.37 3.73
N LEU A 137 -4.99 -0.63 2.49
CA LEU A 137 -5.70 0.30 1.64
C LEU A 137 -7.13 -0.20 1.45
N SER A 138 -8.08 0.59 1.94
CA SER A 138 -9.49 0.36 1.64
C SER A 138 -9.76 0.66 0.16
N GLN A 139 -10.88 0.17 -0.37
CA GLN A 139 -11.36 0.50 -1.72
C GLN A 139 -11.54 2.02 -1.99
N TYR A 140 -11.61 2.84 -0.94
CA TYR A 140 -11.74 4.30 -1.02
C TYR A 140 -10.39 5.03 -1.01
N SER A 141 -9.30 4.34 -0.64
CA SER A 141 -7.96 4.91 -0.57
C SER A 141 -7.39 5.23 -1.97
N TYR A 142 -6.25 5.92 -1.99
CA TYR A 142 -5.45 6.14 -3.19
C TYR A 142 -4.54 4.93 -3.43
N HIS A 143 -4.68 4.30 -4.60
CA HIS A 143 -4.14 2.96 -4.88
C HIS A 143 -2.82 2.97 -5.68
N ARG A 144 -2.14 4.11 -5.77
CA ARG A 144 -0.80 4.19 -6.35
C ARG A 144 0.22 4.24 -5.22
N TRP A 145 1.37 3.64 -5.44
CA TRP A 145 2.44 3.58 -4.46
C TRP A 145 3.71 4.26 -4.95
N HIS A 146 4.44 4.84 -4.01
CA HIS A 146 5.53 5.78 -4.23
C HIS A 146 6.79 5.34 -3.49
N ALA A 147 7.94 5.76 -3.97
CA ALA A 147 9.22 5.40 -3.39
C ALA A 147 9.36 5.99 -1.97
N PRO A 148 9.60 5.17 -0.93
CA PRO A 148 9.71 5.66 0.44
C PRO A 148 11.03 6.40 0.71
N VAL A 149 12.02 6.23 -0.18
CA VAL A 149 13.39 6.75 -0.05
C VAL A 149 13.96 7.09 -1.43
N ASP A 150 14.98 7.95 -1.45
CA ASP A 150 15.84 8.11 -2.62
C ASP A 150 16.79 6.91 -2.74
N GLY A 151 17.01 6.40 -3.96
CA GLY A 151 17.91 5.25 -4.12
C GLY A 151 17.94 4.62 -5.50
N ILE A 152 18.57 3.44 -5.59
CA ILE A 152 18.62 2.62 -6.81
C ILE A 152 17.78 1.37 -6.62
N VAL A 153 16.91 1.07 -7.58
CA VAL A 153 16.08 -0.13 -7.59
C VAL A 153 16.94 -1.36 -7.86
N ARG A 154 17.30 -2.12 -6.82
CA ARG A 154 18.10 -3.35 -6.91
C ARG A 154 17.30 -4.52 -7.49
N HIS A 155 16.05 -4.68 -7.05
CA HIS A 155 15.11 -5.69 -7.55
C HIS A 155 13.73 -5.08 -7.80
N CYS A 156 13.04 -5.56 -8.82
CA CYS A 156 11.67 -5.16 -9.16
C CYS A 156 11.04 -6.30 -9.97
N TYR A 157 10.12 -7.06 -9.37
CA TYR A 157 9.47 -8.20 -10.03
C TYR A 157 8.08 -8.46 -9.46
N ARG A 158 7.28 -9.20 -10.23
CA ARG A 158 5.94 -9.62 -9.85
C ARG A 158 5.95 -11.12 -9.54
N ILE A 159 5.22 -11.50 -8.50
CA ILE A 159 4.94 -12.89 -8.14
C ILE A 159 3.46 -13.12 -8.46
N ASP A 160 3.19 -14.11 -9.30
CA ASP A 160 1.83 -14.52 -9.59
C ASP A 160 1.25 -15.26 -8.36
N GLY A 161 0.07 -14.84 -7.91
CA GLY A 161 -0.58 -15.42 -6.73
C GLY A 161 -1.78 -16.29 -7.08
N THR A 162 -2.36 -16.88 -6.04
CA THR A 162 -3.62 -17.63 -6.10
C THR A 162 -4.74 -16.83 -5.42
N TYR A 163 -5.96 -16.93 -5.98
CA TYR A 163 -7.14 -16.22 -5.48
C TYR A 163 -7.79 -16.98 -4.32
N PHE A 164 -8.11 -16.28 -3.23
CA PHE A 164 -8.92 -16.83 -2.14
C PHE A 164 -10.13 -15.94 -1.89
N ALA A 165 -11.32 -16.55 -1.87
CA ALA A 165 -12.55 -15.89 -1.45
C ALA A 165 -12.52 -15.74 0.08
N VAL A 166 -12.73 -14.53 0.58
CA VAL A 166 -12.99 -14.33 2.01
C VAL A 166 -14.48 -14.62 2.23
N PRO A 167 -14.83 -15.63 3.03
CA PRO A 167 -16.24 -15.94 3.27
C PRO A 167 -16.91 -14.82 4.08
N ARG A 168 -18.18 -14.53 3.80
CA ARG A 168 -18.95 -13.41 4.40
C ARG A 168 -18.90 -13.32 5.92
N PHE A 169 -18.75 -14.45 6.63
CA PHE A 169 -18.64 -14.43 8.09
C PHE A 169 -17.37 -13.73 8.59
N ALA A 170 -16.30 -13.68 7.78
CA ALA A 170 -15.10 -12.94 8.15
C ALA A 170 -15.35 -11.42 8.15
N GLU A 171 -16.21 -10.87 7.26
CA GLU A 171 -16.62 -9.45 7.30
C GLU A 171 -17.39 -9.10 8.58
N GLU A 172 -18.19 -10.03 9.09
CA GLU A 172 -18.99 -9.82 10.30
C GLU A 172 -18.12 -9.80 11.58
N TYR A 173 -17.02 -10.56 11.58
CA TYR A 173 -15.98 -10.46 12.62
C TYR A 173 -14.99 -9.29 12.42
N CYS A 174 -14.99 -8.63 11.25
CA CYS A 174 -14.20 -7.43 10.98
C CYS A 174 -14.73 -6.18 11.69
N LEU A 175 -15.98 -6.21 12.20
CA LEU A 175 -16.63 -5.10 12.88
C LEU A 175 -16.77 -5.29 14.40
N VAL A 176 -16.18 -6.34 14.98
CA VAL A 176 -16.31 -6.60 16.42
C VAL A 176 -15.61 -5.47 17.19
N GLU A 177 -16.39 -4.80 18.04
CA GLU A 177 -16.07 -3.65 18.91
C GLU A 177 -14.87 -3.84 19.86
N THR A 178 -14.10 -4.91 19.73
CA THR A 178 -12.88 -5.17 20.49
C THR A 178 -11.70 -5.06 19.54
N GLY A 179 -11.12 -3.86 19.45
CA GLY A 179 -10.00 -3.56 18.56
C GLY A 179 -8.93 -4.65 18.55
N HIS A 180 -8.47 -5.00 17.35
CA HIS A 180 -7.31 -5.85 17.06
C HIS A 180 -7.47 -7.34 17.36
N LEU A 181 -8.02 -8.14 16.42
CA LEU A 181 -7.48 -9.50 16.24
C LEU A 181 -7.85 -10.30 14.98
N GLU A 182 -8.93 -10.05 14.22
CA GLU A 182 -9.31 -10.97 13.13
C GLU A 182 -8.95 -10.50 11.71
N VAL A 183 -8.99 -9.18 11.46
CA VAL A 183 -8.56 -8.59 10.18
C VAL A 183 -7.07 -8.83 9.92
N GLU A 184 -6.22 -8.56 10.92
CA GLU A 184 -4.76 -8.77 10.86
C GLU A 184 -4.38 -10.22 10.48
N ARG A 185 -5.25 -11.20 10.82
CA ARG A 185 -5.03 -12.66 10.65
C ARG A 185 -5.17 -13.16 9.22
N CYS A 186 -6.24 -12.78 8.54
CA CYS A 186 -6.39 -13.11 7.13
C CYS A 186 -5.31 -12.40 6.30
N MET A 187 -4.95 -11.18 6.71
CA MET A 187 -4.04 -10.30 5.99
C MET A 187 -2.60 -10.80 5.92
N ALA A 188 -2.05 -11.36 7.00
CA ALA A 188 -0.73 -11.97 6.96
C ALA A 188 -0.70 -13.22 6.07
N SER A 189 -1.73 -14.06 6.12
CA SER A 189 -1.88 -15.23 5.24
C SER A 189 -2.01 -14.84 3.76
N MET A 190 -2.61 -13.69 3.46
CA MET A 190 -2.73 -13.19 2.09
C MET A 190 -1.41 -12.63 1.56
N SER A 191 -0.49 -12.19 2.43
CA SER A 191 0.84 -11.71 2.05
C SER A 191 1.78 -12.78 1.49
N CYS A 192 1.46 -14.07 1.63
CA CYS A 192 2.24 -15.16 1.02
C CYS A 192 1.52 -15.86 -0.14
N LEU A 193 0.21 -15.69 -0.28
CA LEU A 193 -0.60 -16.42 -1.27
C LEU A 193 -1.07 -15.56 -2.45
N SER A 194 -1.26 -14.26 -2.26
CA SER A 194 -1.87 -13.38 -3.27
C SER A 194 -0.87 -12.85 -4.28
N SER A 195 -1.31 -12.23 -5.38
CA SER A 195 -0.36 -11.61 -6.32
C SER A 195 0.46 -10.54 -5.62
N ARG A 196 1.77 -10.48 -5.89
CA ARG A 196 2.66 -9.51 -5.25
C ARG A 196 3.53 -8.78 -6.27
N ALA A 197 3.92 -7.56 -5.92
CA ALA A 197 5.05 -6.91 -6.56
C ALA A 197 6.10 -6.58 -5.50
N VAL A 198 7.32 -7.05 -5.71
CA VAL A 198 8.47 -6.86 -4.82
C VAL A 198 9.40 -5.85 -5.46
N ILE A 199 9.68 -4.76 -4.73
CA ILE A 199 10.63 -3.72 -5.09
C ILE A 199 11.65 -3.62 -3.98
N VAL A 200 12.94 -3.72 -4.31
CA VAL A 200 14.04 -3.53 -3.34
C VAL A 200 14.86 -2.34 -3.78
N ILE A 201 15.06 -1.39 -2.87
CA ILE A 201 15.74 -0.13 -3.10
C ILE A 201 16.96 -0.05 -2.18
N ASP A 202 18.10 0.25 -2.79
CA ASP A 202 19.31 0.61 -2.10
C ASP A 202 19.24 2.10 -1.83
N ALA A 203 18.96 2.47 -0.58
CA ALA A 203 18.79 3.86 -0.23
C ALA A 203 20.13 4.61 -0.40
N ASP A 204 20.05 5.87 -0.81
CA ASP A 204 21.23 6.75 -0.85
C ASP A 204 21.77 7.02 0.56
N ASP A 205 20.90 6.97 1.58
CA ASP A 205 21.28 7.13 2.98
C ASP A 205 21.71 5.77 3.57
N PRO A 206 23.00 5.61 3.96
CA PRO A 206 23.49 4.35 4.51
C PRO A 206 22.86 3.99 5.87
N ALA A 207 22.29 4.95 6.61
CA ALA A 207 21.60 4.66 7.86
C ALA A 207 20.23 3.98 7.64
N ILE A 208 19.64 4.15 6.45
CA ILE A 208 18.47 3.38 6.01
C ILE A 208 18.91 2.00 5.51
N GLY A 209 19.98 1.96 4.70
CA GLY A 209 20.45 0.73 4.07
C GLY A 209 19.53 0.28 2.93
N THR A 210 19.22 -1.01 2.88
CA THR A 210 18.32 -1.57 1.86
C THR A 210 16.88 -1.63 2.40
N VAL A 211 15.90 -1.18 1.63
CA VAL A 211 14.47 -1.29 1.97
C VAL A 211 13.72 -2.07 0.89
N ALA A 212 12.85 -2.99 1.30
CA ALA A 212 11.91 -3.64 0.40
C ALA A 212 10.51 -3.06 0.56
N PHE A 213 9.85 -2.79 -0.55
CA PHE A 213 8.42 -2.54 -0.65
C PHE A 213 7.77 -3.75 -1.32
N ILE A 214 6.74 -4.30 -0.68
CA ILE A 214 5.97 -5.43 -1.20
C ILE A 214 4.51 -5.02 -1.29
N ALA A 215 4.03 -4.80 -2.50
CA ALA A 215 2.61 -4.64 -2.76
C ALA A 215 1.94 -6.02 -2.82
N VAL A 216 0.84 -6.19 -2.09
CA VAL A 216 0.08 -7.44 -2.00
C VAL A 216 -1.37 -7.16 -2.40
N GLY A 217 -1.82 -7.79 -3.49
CA GLY A 217 -3.24 -7.77 -3.86
C GLY A 217 -4.07 -8.59 -2.87
N LEU A 218 -5.31 -8.18 -2.57
CA LEU A 218 -6.25 -8.96 -1.77
C LEU A 218 -7.55 -9.22 -2.53
N HIS A 219 -8.25 -10.30 -2.20
CA HIS A 219 -9.55 -10.64 -2.81
C HIS A 219 -9.46 -10.75 -4.35
N GLU A 220 -10.31 -10.03 -5.07
CA GLU A 220 -10.30 -9.96 -6.54
C GLU A 220 -9.14 -9.11 -7.10
N VAL A 221 -8.33 -8.46 -6.23
CA VAL A 221 -7.11 -7.76 -6.66
C VAL A 221 -6.07 -8.77 -7.02
N SER A 222 -5.73 -8.80 -8.30
CA SER A 222 -4.59 -9.58 -8.74
C SER A 222 -3.65 -8.85 -9.68
N THR A 223 -3.82 -7.54 -9.81
CA THR A 223 -2.92 -6.74 -10.64
C THR A 223 -2.18 -5.73 -9.80
N THR A 224 -0.92 -6.07 -9.54
CA THR A 224 0.11 -5.15 -9.07
C THR A 224 0.92 -4.68 -10.29
N GLU A 225 0.64 -3.48 -10.78
CA GLU A 225 1.35 -2.90 -11.92
C GLU A 225 2.64 -2.21 -11.44
N LEU A 226 3.77 -2.54 -12.06
CA LEU A 226 5.07 -1.91 -11.84
C LEU A 226 5.36 -0.91 -12.96
N THR A 227 5.71 0.33 -12.62
CA THR A 227 6.08 1.38 -13.59
C THR A 227 7.57 1.71 -13.60
N ILE A 228 8.34 1.01 -12.76
CA ILE A 228 9.79 1.16 -12.63
C ILE A 228 10.50 -0.15 -13.01
N LYS A 229 11.80 -0.05 -13.28
CA LYS A 229 12.64 -1.19 -13.66
C LYS A 229 13.87 -1.32 -12.75
N LYS A 230 14.42 -2.54 -12.68
CA LYS A 230 15.72 -2.78 -12.05
C LYS A 230 16.80 -1.86 -12.63
N GLY A 231 17.65 -1.33 -11.76
CA GLY A 231 18.72 -0.37 -12.08
C GLY A 231 18.25 1.08 -12.22
N GLN A 232 16.94 1.35 -12.18
CA GLN A 232 16.43 2.71 -12.21
C GLN A 232 16.72 3.43 -10.89
N ARG A 233 17.15 4.70 -10.98
CA ARG A 233 17.17 5.60 -9.83
C ARG A 233 15.77 6.13 -9.56
N VAL A 234 15.34 6.06 -8.31
CA VAL A 234 14.06 6.61 -7.85
C VAL A 234 14.31 7.76 -6.88
N LYS A 235 13.43 8.75 -6.93
CA LYS A 235 13.37 9.83 -5.95
C LYS A 235 12.32 9.55 -4.90
N ARG A 236 12.57 9.95 -3.66
CA ARG A 236 11.58 9.87 -2.58
C ARG A 236 10.27 10.53 -3.02
N GLY A 237 9.16 9.80 -2.92
CA GLY A 237 7.84 10.20 -3.39
C GLY A 237 7.57 10.02 -4.90
N GLN A 238 8.50 9.45 -5.67
CA GLN A 238 8.27 9.09 -7.07
C GLN A 238 7.32 7.88 -7.16
N GLU A 239 6.29 7.96 -8.01
CA GLU A 239 5.39 6.83 -8.30
C GLU A 239 6.18 5.62 -8.82
N MET A 240 5.92 4.45 -8.25
CA MET A 240 6.57 3.19 -8.63
C MET A 240 5.62 2.14 -9.22
N GLY A 241 4.31 2.36 -9.08
CA GLY A 241 3.29 1.42 -9.52
C GLY A 241 1.92 1.68 -8.90
N MET A 242 0.99 0.76 -9.12
CA MET A 242 -0.37 0.85 -8.58
C MET A 242 -1.10 -0.49 -8.47
N PHE A 243 -2.08 -0.56 -7.56
CA PHE A 243 -3.09 -1.60 -7.54
C PHE A 243 -4.18 -1.26 -8.54
N HIS A 244 -4.59 -2.24 -9.35
CA HIS A 244 -5.88 -2.18 -10.02
C HIS A 244 -6.96 -2.83 -9.13
N TYR A 245 -8.23 -2.72 -9.55
CA TYR A 245 -9.43 -3.01 -8.75
C TYR A 245 -9.34 -4.04 -7.62
N GLY A 246 -9.68 -3.58 -6.40
CA GLY A 246 -10.09 -4.34 -5.21
C GLY A 246 -9.30 -3.93 -3.93
N GLY A 247 -9.45 -4.66 -2.81
CA GLY A 247 -8.73 -4.37 -1.55
C GLY A 247 -7.22 -4.66 -1.63
N SER A 248 -6.37 -3.87 -0.97
CA SER A 248 -4.92 -4.06 -1.07
C SER A 248 -4.17 -3.80 0.23
N THR A 249 -2.97 -4.37 0.34
CA THR A 249 -2.04 -4.08 1.44
C THR A 249 -0.63 -3.97 0.91
N HIS A 250 0.22 -3.31 1.68
CA HIS A 250 1.64 -3.21 1.38
C HIS A 250 2.46 -3.45 2.63
N CYS A 251 3.67 -3.95 2.43
CA CYS A 251 4.68 -4.06 3.46
C CYS A 251 5.92 -3.23 3.09
N LEU A 252 6.46 -2.51 4.07
CA LEU A 252 7.83 -2.03 4.05
C LEU A 252 8.67 -2.91 4.97
N VAL A 253 9.75 -3.45 4.43
CA VAL A 253 10.66 -4.37 5.12
C VAL A 253 12.03 -3.73 5.20
N PHE A 254 12.53 -3.58 6.42
CA PHE A 254 13.83 -2.98 6.75
C PHE A 254 14.80 -4.04 7.23
N GLN A 255 16.09 -3.87 6.97
CA GLN A 255 17.13 -4.79 7.44
C GLN A 255 17.27 -4.72 8.97
N ARG A 256 17.88 -5.75 9.56
CA ARG A 256 18.10 -5.87 11.02
C ARG A 256 18.79 -4.65 11.61
N ASP A 257 19.79 -4.12 10.92
CA ASP A 257 20.64 -3.03 11.42
C ASP A 257 20.04 -1.64 11.14
N THR A 258 18.92 -1.57 10.41
CA THR A 258 18.20 -0.32 10.17
C THR A 258 17.43 0.09 11.44
N LEU A 259 17.95 1.08 12.16
CA LEU A 259 17.33 1.60 13.38
C LEU A 259 16.15 2.53 13.04
N VAL A 260 15.00 1.94 12.70
CA VAL A 260 13.78 2.66 12.34
C VAL A 260 12.72 2.60 13.44
N ASP A 261 12.15 3.76 13.79
CA ASP A 261 11.09 3.88 14.79
C ASP A 261 10.15 5.08 14.53
N GLY A 262 9.14 5.28 15.36
CA GLY A 262 8.18 6.38 15.24
C GLY A 262 7.07 6.11 14.24
N PHE A 263 6.74 4.83 14.00
CA PHE A 263 5.62 4.43 13.15
C PHE A 263 4.29 4.91 13.76
N PRO A 264 3.36 5.48 12.98
CA PRO A 264 2.10 6.06 13.47
C PRO A 264 1.04 4.99 13.76
N MET A 265 1.35 3.97 14.56
CA MET A 265 0.47 2.79 14.75
C MET A 265 -0.88 3.09 15.41
N ASP A 266 -1.00 4.20 16.13
CA ASP A 266 -2.22 4.57 16.88
C ASP A 266 -3.23 5.40 16.07
N THR A 267 -2.93 5.70 14.79
CA THR A 267 -3.84 6.48 13.94
C THR A 267 -5.09 5.68 13.56
N LYS A 268 -6.23 6.37 13.46
CA LYS A 268 -7.51 5.81 12.98
C LYS A 268 -7.84 6.19 11.54
N VAL A 269 -6.95 6.95 10.91
CA VAL A 269 -7.10 7.45 9.54
C VAL A 269 -5.89 7.01 8.71
N ASN A 270 -5.99 7.12 7.39
CA ASN A 270 -4.85 6.82 6.52
C ASN A 270 -3.65 7.71 6.87
N VAL A 271 -2.46 7.11 6.91
CA VAL A 271 -1.21 7.87 6.82
C VAL A 271 -1.09 8.33 5.37
N PRO A 272 -0.90 9.63 5.11
CA PRO A 272 -0.86 10.14 3.75
C PRO A 272 0.37 9.65 3.00
N VAL A 273 0.22 9.32 1.72
CA VAL A 273 1.34 9.02 0.83
C VAL A 273 2.30 10.20 0.81
N ASN A 274 3.60 9.91 0.78
CA ASN A 274 4.68 10.87 0.90
C ASN A 274 4.78 11.62 2.26
N GLY A 275 3.88 11.37 3.21
CA GLY A 275 3.98 11.86 4.59
C GLY A 275 5.06 11.13 5.40
N PRO A 276 5.38 11.60 6.62
CA PRO A 276 6.36 10.95 7.48
C PRO A 276 5.82 9.60 7.99
N LEU A 277 6.47 8.50 7.61
CA LEU A 277 6.11 7.17 8.10
C LEU A 277 6.88 6.80 9.36
N ALA A 278 8.19 6.98 9.33
CA ALA A 278 9.08 6.59 10.41
C ALA A 278 10.39 7.37 10.32
N ARG A 279 11.15 7.38 11.42
CA ARG A 279 12.44 8.03 11.52
C ARG A 279 13.57 7.03 11.71
N ILE A 280 14.71 7.34 11.10
CA ILE A 280 15.97 6.71 11.41
C ILE A 280 16.50 7.31 12.71
N GLN A 281 16.83 6.44 13.65
CA GLN A 281 17.48 6.82 14.89
C GLN A 281 18.97 6.98 14.62
N SER A 282 19.51 8.15 14.95
CA SER A 282 20.95 8.34 14.99
C SER A 282 21.55 7.32 15.95
N GLN A 283 22.57 6.57 15.53
CA GLN A 283 23.38 5.85 16.50
C GLN A 283 24.02 6.90 17.41
N SER A 284 23.59 6.94 18.67
CA SER A 284 24.33 7.63 19.71
C SER A 284 25.73 7.04 19.70
N VAL A 285 26.70 7.79 19.18
CA VAL A 285 28.10 7.47 19.41
C VAL A 285 28.28 7.53 20.93
N ALA A 286 28.55 6.38 21.52
CA ALA A 286 28.76 6.20 22.95
C ALA A 286 29.83 7.13 23.50
#